data_AF-S3V8H9-F1
#
_entry.id   AF-S3V8H9-F1
#
_cell.length_a   1.000
_cell.length_b   1.000
_cell.length_c   1.000
_cell.angle_alpha   90.00
_cell.angle_beta   90.00
_cell.angle_gamma   90.00
#
_symmetry.space_group_name_H-M   'P 1'
#
loop_
_entity.id
_entity.type
_entity.pdbx_description
1 polymer ?
#
loop_
_entity_poly.entity_id
_entity_poly.type
_entity_poly.pdbx_seq_one_letter_code
_entity_poly.pdbx_strand_id
1 'polypeptide(L)'
;MPEETPNPSHKPSRYKRHLVNYLIDKDFQLRFFLNFSLLFLLGLFLTLGFLFWTHSTKYDKGVVFRLREDTVKVYQKGFEFVNGEEKEKFVERDIALPDYDHSLDMFTIQFRGILLFSLLYLFLSAIFVIVYSHKMAGPIYNIKKNLRSLLDGEPVERIRLRHGDEFQELADLLNKLIDEKMHGKK
;
A
#
# COMPACT_ATOMS: atom_id res chain seq x y z
N MET A 1 -52.74 -50.65 5.08
CA MET A 1 -51.99 -49.40 4.84
C MET A 1 -51.05 -49.20 6.03
N PRO A 2 -49.73 -49.35 5.88
CA PRO A 2 -48.80 -48.93 6.91
C PRO A 2 -48.48 -47.43 6.73
N GLU A 3 -48.50 -46.73 7.86
CA GLU A 3 -48.37 -45.29 8.02
C GLU A 3 -46.90 -44.87 7.82
N GLU A 4 -46.61 -44.08 6.78
CA GLU A 4 -45.29 -43.50 6.55
C GLU A 4 -44.99 -42.41 7.58
N THR A 5 -44.10 -42.69 8.53
CA THR A 5 -43.55 -41.66 9.44
C THR A 5 -42.58 -40.75 8.68
N PRO A 6 -42.62 -39.42 8.89
CA PRO A 6 -41.77 -38.49 8.14
C PRO A 6 -40.32 -38.51 8.65
N ASN A 7 -39.40 -38.72 7.72
CA ASN A 7 -37.94 -38.76 7.89
C ASN A 7 -37.39 -37.42 8.44
N PRO A 8 -36.61 -37.40 9.54
CA PRO A 8 -36.11 -36.15 10.12
C PRO A 8 -35.10 -35.45 9.20
N SER A 9 -35.40 -34.20 8.88
CA SER A 9 -34.65 -33.31 8.00
C SER A 9 -33.15 -33.26 8.31
N HIS A 10 -32.33 -33.71 7.38
CA HIS A 10 -30.88 -33.53 7.41
C HIS A 10 -30.56 -32.05 7.12
N LYS A 11 -30.22 -31.26 8.15
CA LYS A 11 -29.69 -29.90 7.94
C LYS A 11 -28.31 -29.97 7.28
N PRO A 12 -28.01 -29.21 6.21
CA PRO A 12 -26.68 -29.22 5.62
C PRO A 12 -25.69 -28.60 6.59
N SER A 13 -24.60 -29.33 6.88
CA SER A 13 -23.52 -28.83 7.72
C SER A 13 -22.87 -27.63 7.03
N ARG A 14 -22.82 -26.50 7.75
CA ARG A 14 -22.27 -25.24 7.24
C ARG A 14 -20.75 -25.39 7.20
N TYR A 15 -20.20 -25.76 6.05
CA TYR A 15 -18.76 -25.95 5.85
C TYR A 15 -18.02 -24.62 6.12
N LYS A 16 -17.48 -24.46 7.33
CA LYS A 16 -16.62 -23.32 7.68
C LYS A 16 -15.32 -23.46 6.89
N ARG A 17 -15.15 -22.66 5.83
CA ARG A 17 -13.87 -22.56 5.11
C ARG A 17 -12.82 -22.04 6.07
N HIS A 18 -11.96 -22.93 6.57
CA HIS A 18 -10.78 -22.55 7.33
C HIS A 18 -9.83 -21.76 6.41
N LEU A 19 -9.45 -20.56 6.82
CA LEU A 19 -8.44 -19.73 6.15
C LEU A 19 -7.05 -20.39 6.07
N VAL A 20 -6.87 -21.51 6.77
CA VAL A 20 -5.62 -22.26 6.88
C VAL A 20 -5.28 -23.05 5.59
N ASN A 21 -6.22 -23.19 4.65
CA ASN A 21 -6.01 -23.84 3.34
C ASN A 21 -5.49 -22.90 2.23
N TYR A 22 -4.95 -21.74 2.57
CA TYR A 22 -4.51 -20.75 1.56
C TYR A 22 -3.19 -21.13 0.85
N LEU A 23 -2.36 -21.97 1.48
CA LEU A 23 -1.10 -22.49 0.93
C LEU A 23 -1.35 -23.74 0.08
N ILE A 24 -1.82 -23.56 -1.16
CA ILE A 24 -2.07 -24.65 -2.12
C ILE A 24 -0.77 -25.11 -2.79
N ASP A 25 0.15 -24.18 -3.10
CA ASP A 25 1.45 -24.48 -3.72
C ASP A 25 2.53 -23.58 -3.08
N LYS A 26 3.21 -24.12 -2.05
CA LYS A 26 4.17 -23.38 -1.23
C LYS A 26 5.37 -22.89 -2.05
N ASP A 27 5.80 -23.67 -3.05
CA ASP A 27 7.01 -23.34 -3.83
C ASP A 27 6.77 -22.14 -4.74
N PHE A 28 5.61 -22.09 -5.39
CA PHE A 28 5.25 -20.95 -6.22
C PHE A 28 4.92 -19.71 -5.39
N GLN A 29 4.09 -19.87 -4.35
CA GLN A 29 3.70 -18.75 -3.50
C GLN A 29 4.90 -18.14 -2.76
N LEU A 30 5.86 -18.95 -2.29
CA LEU A 30 7.05 -18.44 -1.60
C LEU A 30 7.98 -17.68 -2.55
N ARG A 31 8.24 -18.20 -3.75
CA ARG A 31 9.07 -17.50 -4.75
C ARG A 31 8.43 -16.18 -5.18
N PHE A 32 7.12 -16.19 -5.40
CA PHE A 32 6.36 -14.99 -5.71
C PHE A 32 6.46 -14.00 -4.54
N PHE A 33 6.13 -14.43 -3.33
CA PHE A 33 6.16 -13.59 -2.14
C PHE A 33 7.56 -13.01 -1.86
N LEU A 34 8.63 -13.79 -2.06
CA LEU A 34 10.01 -13.32 -1.90
C LEU A 34 10.38 -12.22 -2.89
N ASN A 35 10.07 -12.40 -4.18
CA ASN A 35 10.35 -11.39 -5.20
C ASN A 35 9.58 -10.08 -4.93
N PHE A 36 8.31 -10.19 -4.51
CA PHE A 36 7.51 -9.02 -4.13
C PHE A 36 8.01 -8.37 -2.83
N SER A 37 8.44 -9.16 -1.85
CA SER A 37 9.02 -8.65 -0.60
C SER A 37 10.28 -7.84 -0.87
N LEU A 38 11.12 -8.24 -1.84
CA LEU A 38 12.30 -7.48 -2.24
C LEU A 38 11.93 -6.11 -2.83
N LEU A 39 10.94 -6.07 -3.72
CA LEU A 39 10.38 -4.82 -4.27
C LEU A 39 9.83 -3.91 -3.16
N PHE A 40 9.14 -4.50 -2.18
CA PHE A 40 8.63 -3.81 -1.01
C PHE A 40 9.75 -3.19 -0.16
N LEU A 41 10.78 -3.96 0.15
CA LEU A 41 11.93 -3.52 0.92
C LEU A 41 12.66 -2.38 0.21
N LEU A 42 12.79 -2.45 -1.13
CA LEU A 42 13.36 -1.38 -1.93
C LEU A 42 12.52 -0.09 -1.84
N GLY A 43 11.18 -0.20 -1.96
CA GLY A 43 10.28 0.94 -1.80
C GLY A 43 10.34 1.56 -0.39
N LEU A 44 10.43 0.73 0.64
CA LEU A 44 10.65 1.15 2.03
C LEU A 44 11.98 1.89 2.19
N PHE A 45 13.05 1.36 1.60
CA PHE A 45 14.37 2.00 1.63
C PHE A 45 14.37 3.36 0.91
N LEU A 46 13.71 3.47 -0.24
CA LEU A 46 13.59 4.72 -0.98
C LEU A 46 12.77 5.77 -0.21
N THR A 47 11.66 5.37 0.41
CA THR A 47 10.82 6.29 1.21
C THR A 47 11.54 6.75 2.47
N LEU A 48 12.22 5.84 3.18
CA LEU A 48 13.06 6.19 4.33
C LEU A 48 14.25 7.07 3.93
N GLY A 49 14.90 6.78 2.80
CA GLY A 49 15.98 7.60 2.27
C GLY A 49 15.51 9.01 1.90
N PHE A 50 14.34 9.14 1.29
CA PHE A 50 13.72 10.43 0.99
C PHE A 50 13.34 11.19 2.27
N LEU A 51 12.76 10.51 3.26
CA LEU A 51 12.45 11.11 4.58
C LEU A 51 13.71 11.55 5.30
N PHE A 52 14.77 10.74 5.26
CA PHE A 52 16.07 11.09 5.84
C PHE A 52 16.70 12.28 5.12
N TRP A 53 16.65 12.31 3.78
CA TRP A 53 17.17 13.42 2.99
C TRP A 53 16.43 14.73 3.26
N THR A 54 15.10 14.70 3.32
CA THR A 54 14.29 15.89 3.69
C THR A 54 14.57 16.33 5.13
N HIS A 55 14.76 15.38 6.05
CA HIS A 55 15.13 15.68 7.43
C HIS A 55 16.56 16.25 7.55
N SER A 56 17.52 15.71 6.80
CA SER A 56 18.91 16.17 6.82
C SER A 56 19.05 17.55 6.18
N THR A 57 18.33 17.80 5.07
CA THR A 57 18.35 19.10 4.39
C THR A 57 17.66 20.20 5.18
N LYS A 58 16.75 19.87 6.12
CA LYS A 58 16.16 20.83 7.08
C LYS A 58 17.22 21.59 7.88
N TYR A 59 18.33 20.94 8.24
CA TYR A 59 19.40 21.55 9.04
C TYR A 59 20.52 22.16 8.20
N ASP A 60 20.67 21.72 6.95
CA ASP A 60 21.77 22.14 6.05
C ASP A 60 21.42 23.37 5.20
N LYS A 61 20.13 23.58 4.89
CA LYS A 61 19.64 24.75 4.17
C LYS A 61 18.53 25.39 4.99
N GLY A 62 18.89 26.37 5.82
CA GLY A 62 17.99 27.21 6.61
C GLY A 62 17.04 28.06 5.75
N VAL A 63 16.17 27.40 4.98
CA VAL A 63 15.03 27.98 4.27
C VAL A 63 13.75 27.67 5.04
N VAL A 64 13.84 27.62 6.37
CA VAL A 64 12.72 28.09 7.18
C VAL A 64 12.79 29.60 6.99
N PHE A 65 11.74 30.21 6.47
CA PHE A 65 11.61 31.66 6.38
C PHE A 65 12.05 32.26 7.72
N ARG A 66 13.30 32.73 7.85
CA ARG A 66 13.65 33.63 8.93
C ARG A 66 12.80 34.84 8.62
N LEU A 67 11.65 34.97 9.29
CA LEU A 67 10.98 36.26 9.31
C LEU A 67 12.07 37.24 9.72
N ARG A 68 12.27 38.25 8.88
CA ARG A 68 13.27 39.28 9.07
C ARG A 68 13.21 39.72 10.55
N GLU A 69 14.25 39.37 11.30
CA GLU A 69 14.46 39.80 12.69
C GLU A 69 14.79 41.30 12.77
N ASP A 70 14.81 42.01 11.64
CA ASP A 70 15.04 43.45 11.64
C ASP A 70 13.89 44.12 12.40
N THR A 71 14.26 44.90 13.41
CA THR A 71 13.34 45.71 14.19
C THR A 71 12.51 46.59 13.26
N VAL A 72 11.20 46.61 13.48
CA VAL A 72 10.31 47.51 12.72
C VAL A 72 10.27 48.84 13.47
N LYS A 73 10.59 49.93 12.77
CA LYS A 73 10.46 51.31 13.28
C LYS A 73 8.99 51.66 13.40
N VAL A 74 8.50 51.83 14.63
CA VAL A 74 7.13 52.24 14.92
C VAL A 74 7.13 53.62 15.57
N TYR A 75 6.22 54.49 15.14
CA TYR A 75 6.04 55.82 15.70
C TYR A 75 4.98 55.77 16.80
N GLN A 76 5.40 55.87 18.06
CA GLN A 76 4.49 55.90 19.20
C GLN A 76 4.20 57.36 19.57
N LYS A 77 2.92 57.70 19.70
CA LYS A 77 2.49 59.03 20.15
C LYS A 77 2.83 59.21 21.63
N GLY A 78 3.72 60.13 21.95
CA GLY A 78 4.08 60.58 23.28
C GLY A 78 3.82 62.07 23.46
N PHE A 79 4.12 62.58 24.65
CA PHE A 79 3.92 63.98 25.00
C PHE A 79 5.25 64.58 25.47
N GLU A 80 5.58 65.76 24.97
CA GLU A 80 6.77 66.51 25.39
C GLU A 80 6.34 67.92 25.80
N PHE A 81 6.78 68.37 26.97
CA PHE A 81 6.48 69.70 27.47
C PHE A 81 7.54 70.68 26.96
N VAL A 82 7.16 71.57 26.05
CA VAL A 82 8.04 72.63 25.55
C VAL A 82 7.44 73.97 26.00
N ASN A 83 8.19 74.71 26.82
CA ASN A 83 7.76 75.99 27.41
C ASN A 83 6.44 75.93 28.22
N GLY A 84 6.20 74.81 28.91
CA GLY A 84 5.00 74.63 29.76
C GLY A 84 3.72 74.24 29.00
N GLU A 85 3.78 74.09 27.68
CA GLU A 85 2.68 73.56 26.87
C GLU A 85 2.96 72.10 26.49
N GLU A 86 1.96 71.24 26.69
CA GLU A 86 2.02 69.83 26.31
C GLU A 86 1.82 69.70 24.79
N LYS A 87 2.85 69.22 24.08
CA LYS A 87 2.76 68.99 22.64
C LYS A 87 2.92 67.51 22.32
N GLU A 88 2.11 67.07 21.37
CA GLU A 88 2.16 65.70 20.86
C GLU A 88 3.45 65.49 20.06
N LYS A 89 4.22 64.46 20.41
CA LYS A 89 5.45 64.09 19.72
C LYS A 89 5.43 62.62 19.41
N PHE A 90 5.62 62.28 18.15
CA PHE A 90 5.81 60.90 17.73
C PHE A 90 7.25 60.50 17.99
N VAL A 91 7.45 59.57 18.93
CA VAL A 91 8.78 59.02 19.26
C VAL A 91 8.96 57.73 18.48
N GLU A 92 10.03 57.69 17.69
CA GLU A 92 10.43 56.49 16.97
C GLU A 92 10.94 55.43 17.95
N ARG A 93 10.40 54.22 17.88
CA ARG A 93 10.88 53.06 18.63
C ARG A 93 11.06 51.86 17.72
N ASP A 94 12.18 51.20 17.89
CA ASP A 94 12.48 49.92 17.28
C ASP A 94 11.80 48.83 18.11
N ILE A 95 10.78 48.17 17.54
CA ILE A 95 10.11 47.03 18.17
C ILE A 95 10.60 45.76 17.47
N ALA A 96 11.17 44.84 18.24
CA ALA A 96 11.42 43.48 17.77
C ALA A 96 10.05 42.81 17.58
N LEU A 97 9.78 42.31 16.37
CA LEU A 97 8.59 41.49 16.12
C LEU A 97 8.60 40.30 17.10
N PRO A 98 7.43 39.89 17.65
CA PRO A 98 7.35 38.69 18.47
C PRO A 98 7.98 37.54 17.69
N ASP A 99 8.85 36.79 18.34
CA ASP A 99 9.42 35.58 17.76
C ASP A 99 8.24 34.65 17.46
N TYR A 100 7.78 34.64 16.21
CA TYR A 100 6.76 33.73 15.76
C TYR A 100 7.44 32.37 15.75
N ASP A 101 7.42 31.71 16.91
CA ASP A 101 7.77 30.31 17.08
C ASP A 101 6.79 29.51 16.21
N HIS A 102 7.11 29.42 14.93
CA HIS A 102 6.48 28.54 13.97
C HIS A 102 6.92 27.10 14.30
N SER A 103 6.59 26.65 15.52
CA SER A 103 6.69 25.26 15.98
C SER A 103 5.92 24.29 15.07
N LEU A 104 5.03 24.82 14.23
CA LEU A 104 4.43 24.15 13.07
C LEU A 104 5.27 24.39 11.81
N ASP A 105 6.51 23.92 11.86
CA ASP A 105 7.39 23.89 10.70
C ASP A 105 6.70 23.11 9.56
N MET A 106 6.68 23.66 8.34
CA MET A 106 6.02 23.07 7.18
C MET A 106 6.46 21.61 6.98
N PHE A 107 7.73 21.33 7.31
CA PHE A 107 8.32 19.99 7.32
C PHE A 107 7.68 19.04 8.32
N THR A 108 7.29 19.50 9.52
CA THR A 108 6.63 18.67 10.55
C THR A 108 5.24 18.22 10.11
N ILE A 109 4.50 19.10 9.41
CA ILE A 109 3.18 18.79 8.87
C ILE A 109 3.31 17.80 7.70
N GLN A 110 4.26 18.03 6.79
CA GLN A 110 4.51 17.15 5.65
C GLN A 110 5.02 15.76 6.08
N PHE A 111 5.89 15.69 7.09
CA PHE A 111 6.46 14.43 7.59
C PHE A 111 5.37 13.45 8.05
N ARG A 112 4.40 13.92 8.86
CA ARG A 112 3.26 13.11 9.31
C ARG A 112 2.41 12.63 8.13
N GLY A 113 2.18 13.50 7.14
CA GLY A 113 1.47 13.15 5.91
C GLY A 113 2.19 12.07 5.11
N ILE A 114 3.48 12.26 4.84
CA ILE A 114 4.30 11.29 4.10
C ILE A 114 4.31 9.94 4.83
N LEU A 115 4.46 9.92 6.15
CA LEU A 115 4.40 8.69 6.94
C LEU A 115 3.05 7.98 6.82
N LEU A 116 1.95 8.71 6.99
CA LEU A 116 0.60 8.17 6.88
C LEU A 116 0.35 7.57 5.48
N PHE A 117 0.66 8.33 4.43
CA PHE A 117 0.45 7.87 3.06
C PHE A 117 1.39 6.72 2.68
N SER A 118 2.63 6.70 3.20
CA SER A 118 3.56 5.58 3.00
C SER A 118 3.05 4.30 3.67
N LEU A 119 2.55 4.38 4.91
CA LEU A 119 1.96 3.25 5.61
C LEU A 119 0.70 2.75 4.91
N LEU A 120 -0.17 3.67 4.46
CA LEU A 120 -1.38 3.34 3.72
C LEU A 120 -1.03 2.67 2.38
N TYR A 121 -0.04 3.20 1.65
CA TYR A 121 0.45 2.60 0.42
C TYR A 121 1.00 1.18 0.65
N LEU A 122 1.82 0.98 1.68
CA LEU A 122 2.34 -0.34 2.05
C LEU A 122 1.21 -1.33 2.38
N PHE A 123 0.19 -0.88 3.11
CA PHE A 123 -0.96 -1.70 3.45
C PHE A 123 -1.77 -2.11 2.21
N LEU A 124 -2.11 -1.17 1.33
CA LEU A 124 -2.86 -1.44 0.10
C LEU A 124 -2.10 -2.38 -0.84
N SER A 125 -0.80 -2.13 -1.02
CA SER A 125 0.04 -2.96 -1.88
C SER A 125 0.19 -4.37 -1.30
N ALA A 126 0.23 -4.54 0.02
CA ALA A 126 0.35 -5.87 0.63
C ALA A 126 -0.92 -6.69 0.38
N ILE A 127 -2.09 -6.07 0.54
CA ILE A 127 -3.38 -6.68 0.20
C ILE A 127 -3.40 -7.06 -1.29
N PHE A 128 -2.97 -6.16 -2.17
CA PHE A 128 -2.92 -6.41 -3.60
C PHE A 128 -2.05 -7.62 -3.95
N VAL A 129 -0.84 -7.70 -3.41
CA VAL A 129 0.09 -8.82 -3.66
C VAL A 129 -0.49 -10.14 -3.18
N ILE A 130 -1.10 -10.17 -1.99
CA ILE A 130 -1.75 -11.38 -1.47
C ILE A 130 -2.85 -11.81 -2.43
N VAL A 131 -3.81 -10.93 -2.72
CA VAL A 131 -4.95 -11.25 -3.59
C VAL A 131 -4.48 -11.73 -4.97
N TYR A 132 -3.52 -11.03 -5.58
CA TYR A 132 -3.01 -11.37 -6.90
C TYR A 132 -2.25 -12.71 -6.90
N SER A 133 -1.49 -13.01 -5.85
CA SER A 133 -0.81 -14.29 -5.70
C SER A 133 -1.78 -15.47 -5.73
N HIS A 134 -2.97 -15.33 -5.13
CA HIS A 134 -3.99 -16.39 -5.16
C HIS A 134 -4.56 -16.63 -6.55
N LYS A 135 -4.77 -15.56 -7.34
CA LYS A 135 -5.26 -15.66 -8.72
C LYS A 135 -4.27 -16.37 -9.64
N MET A 136 -2.99 -16.50 -9.24
CA MET A 136 -1.95 -17.18 -10.00
C MET A 136 -1.67 -18.60 -9.48
N ALA A 137 -1.53 -18.77 -8.16
CA ALA A 137 -1.07 -20.02 -7.56
C ALA A 137 -2.05 -21.19 -7.77
N GLY A 138 -3.36 -20.93 -7.67
CA GLY A 138 -4.39 -21.96 -7.89
C GLY A 138 -4.36 -22.54 -9.31
N PRO A 139 -4.44 -21.70 -10.35
CA PRO A 139 -4.32 -22.14 -11.74
C PRO A 139 -3.04 -22.90 -12.05
N ILE A 140 -1.90 -22.38 -11.60
CA ILE A 140 -0.59 -22.99 -11.82
C ILE A 140 -0.51 -24.38 -11.20
N TYR A 141 -1.03 -24.56 -9.99
CA TYR A 141 -1.10 -25.86 -9.34
C TYR A 141 -1.96 -26.83 -10.15
N ASN A 142 -3.14 -26.40 -10.61
CA ASN A 142 -4.04 -27.21 -11.41
C ASN A 142 -3.40 -27.64 -12.75
N ILE A 143 -2.75 -26.72 -13.44
CA ILE A 143 -2.02 -27.00 -14.69
C ILE A 143 -0.91 -28.03 -14.42
N LYS A 144 -0.05 -27.80 -13.42
CA LYS A 144 1.03 -28.75 -13.07
C LYS A 144 0.48 -30.13 -12.73
N LYS A 145 -0.61 -30.21 -11.98
CA LYS A 145 -1.24 -31.47 -11.60
C LYS A 145 -1.72 -32.25 -12.83
N ASN A 146 -2.47 -31.61 -13.72
CA ASN A 146 -2.97 -32.25 -14.94
C ASN A 146 -1.84 -32.66 -15.89
N LEU A 147 -0.82 -31.82 -16.05
CA LEU A 147 0.35 -32.18 -16.86
C LEU A 147 1.10 -33.39 -16.30
N ARG A 148 1.23 -33.51 -14.98
CA ARG A 148 1.84 -34.71 -14.37
C ARG A 148 1.01 -35.97 -14.65
N SER A 149 -0.31 -35.90 -14.47
CA SER A 149 -1.20 -37.02 -14.79
C SER A 149 -1.10 -37.43 -16.27
N LEU A 150 -0.95 -36.47 -17.20
CA LEU A 150 -0.71 -36.77 -18.62
C LEU A 150 0.64 -37.48 -18.85
N LEU A 151 1.70 -37.06 -18.15
CA LEU A 151 3.02 -37.71 -18.24
C LEU A 151 2.98 -39.14 -17.70
N ASP A 152 2.14 -39.40 -16.70
CA ASP A 152 1.94 -40.72 -16.10
C ASP A 152 1.06 -41.63 -16.98
N GLY A 153 0.53 -41.14 -18.10
CA GLY A 153 -0.32 -41.89 -19.03
C GLY A 153 -1.77 -42.01 -18.58
N GLU A 154 -2.17 -41.30 -17.52
CA GLU A 154 -3.54 -41.27 -17.04
C GLU A 154 -4.42 -40.45 -18.00
N PRO A 155 -5.71 -40.82 -18.17
CA PRO A 155 -6.66 -40.00 -18.89
C PRO A 155 -6.89 -38.71 -18.12
N VAL A 156 -6.58 -37.57 -18.75
CA VAL A 156 -6.74 -36.26 -18.12
C VAL A 156 -7.89 -35.53 -18.79
N GLU A 157 -8.86 -35.11 -17.98
CA GLU A 157 -9.95 -34.25 -18.41
C GLU A 157 -9.42 -32.86 -18.82
N ARG A 158 -10.22 -32.13 -19.61
CA ARG A 158 -9.90 -30.77 -20.06
C ARG A 158 -9.53 -29.86 -18.88
N ILE A 159 -8.37 -29.21 -18.96
CA ILE A 159 -7.88 -28.25 -17.96
C ILE A 159 -8.79 -27.03 -17.96
N ARG A 160 -9.57 -26.82 -16.90
CA ARG A 160 -10.44 -25.65 -16.72
C ARG A 160 -9.99 -24.82 -15.53
N LEU A 161 -9.84 -23.52 -15.75
CA LEU A 161 -9.51 -22.55 -14.72
C LEU A 161 -10.75 -21.75 -14.32
N ARG A 162 -10.76 -21.19 -13.10
CA ARG A 162 -11.89 -20.39 -12.62
C ARG A 162 -11.95 -19.07 -13.38
N HIS A 163 -13.16 -18.58 -13.65
CA HIS A 163 -13.34 -17.27 -14.30
C HIS A 163 -12.68 -16.15 -13.47
N GLY A 164 -11.86 -15.33 -14.13
CA GLY A 164 -11.11 -14.24 -13.53
C GLY A 164 -9.72 -14.62 -13.03
N ASP A 165 -9.37 -15.89 -12.97
CA ASP A 165 -7.99 -16.32 -12.66
C ASP A 165 -7.04 -16.10 -13.85
N GLU A 166 -5.75 -15.98 -13.56
CA GLU A 166 -4.70 -15.84 -14.58
C GLU A 166 -4.51 -17.14 -15.38
N PHE A 167 -3.84 -17.07 -16.53
CA PHE A 167 -3.45 -18.21 -17.38
C PHE A 167 -4.58 -18.93 -18.14
N GLN A 168 -5.75 -18.31 -18.31
CA GLN A 168 -6.86 -18.89 -19.11
C GLN A 168 -6.39 -19.32 -20.51
N GLU A 169 -5.70 -18.43 -21.21
CA GLU A 169 -5.20 -18.68 -22.56
C GLU A 169 -4.19 -19.84 -22.60
N LEU A 170 -3.33 -19.94 -21.59
CA LEU A 170 -2.40 -21.06 -21.45
C LEU A 170 -3.16 -22.38 -21.26
N ALA A 171 -4.20 -22.39 -20.42
CA ALA A 171 -5.03 -23.58 -20.23
C ALA A 171 -5.75 -23.98 -21.54
N ASP A 172 -6.26 -23.02 -22.30
CA ASP A 172 -6.88 -23.28 -23.59
C ASP A 172 -5.89 -23.82 -24.63
N LEU A 173 -4.67 -23.27 -24.67
CA LEU A 173 -3.62 -23.76 -25.56
C LEU A 173 -3.16 -25.18 -25.20
N LEU A 174 -3.03 -25.47 -23.89
CA LEU A 174 -2.72 -26.82 -23.41
C LEU A 174 -3.83 -27.81 -23.79
N ASN A 175 -5.10 -27.43 -23.64
CA ASN A 175 -6.22 -28.28 -24.06
C ASN A 175 -6.18 -28.58 -25.56
N LYS A 176 -5.96 -27.57 -26.41
CA LYS A 176 -5.81 -27.78 -27.86
C LYS A 176 -4.68 -28.74 -28.19
N LEU A 177 -3.53 -28.59 -27.53
CA LEU A 177 -2.38 -29.48 -27.70
C LEU A 177 -2.71 -30.93 -27.31
N ILE A 178 -3.38 -31.12 -26.18
CA ILE A 178 -3.82 -32.43 -25.69
C ILE A 178 -4.78 -33.06 -26.72
N ASP A 179 -5.77 -32.30 -27.18
CA ASP A 179 -6.75 -32.77 -28.16
C ASP A 179 -6.06 -33.19 -29.47
N GLU A 180 -5.15 -32.36 -30.01
CA GLU A 180 -4.43 -32.69 -31.24
C GLU A 180 -3.53 -33.92 -31.10
N LYS A 181 -2.78 -34.04 -30.00
CA LYS A 181 -1.81 -35.14 -29.80
C LYS A 181 -2.46 -36.46 -29.40
N MET A 182 -3.55 -36.40 -28.64
CA MET A 182 -4.25 -37.59 -28.14
C MET A 182 -5.33 -38.07 -29.11
N HIS A 183 -6.01 -37.17 -29.84
CA HIS A 183 -7.02 -37.56 -30.84
C HIS A 183 -6.51 -37.64 -32.28
N GLY A 184 -5.38 -36.98 -32.61
CA GLY A 184 -4.71 -37.12 -33.91
C GLY A 184 -3.93 -38.42 -34.08
N LYS A 185 -3.97 -39.33 -33.10
CA LYS A 185 -3.30 -40.65 -33.10
C LYS A 185 -4.22 -41.80 -33.53
N LYS A 186 -5.31 -41.50 -34.24
CA LYS A 186 -6.19 -42.50 -34.88
C LYS A 186 -5.75 -42.82 -36.30
#